data_AF-A0A931SLR2-F1
#
_entry.id   AF-A0A931SLR2-F1
#
_cell.length_a   1.000
_cell.length_b   1.000
_cell.length_c   1.000
_cell.angle_alpha   90.00
_cell.angle_beta   90.00
_cell.angle_gamma   90.00
#
_symmetry.space_group_name_H-M   'P 1'
#
loop_
_entity.id
_entity.type
_entity.pdbx_description
1 polymer ?
#
loop_
_entity_poly.entity_id
_entity_poly.type
_entity_poly.pdbx_seq_one_letter_code
_entity_poly.pdbx_strand_id
1 'polypeptide(L)'
;MRARLRGFLSRVDIGLLAAVALGAWLRFSRLGDFDNQYYTATVVSMLKSPANFLFASFDPGGAVMVDKPPVSFWVQAIPVSIFGPSRWAVSLPQAVAGTLAVPILYLAMKPAFGRVAALVAAIALAAIPASVVIDSRNEPDSLLSFTLLLSGFCVILSARTRKWLWLALFAVLMGAAFNIKMLVAFVPLPAFLLYYALANKEALRRTVTRLAAAVAILLAVSFSWTVLVALTPEGERPYVGSTRDNSIWTLVFKYNGLDRFTSFIGPRPGPGGAAGPLGAQPGGHQGSAKRSHRLKEPMELRRAFWGSSRSVWPARRGGSCPQRSSC
;
A
#
# COMPACT_ATOMS: atom_id res chain seq x y z
N MET A 1 16.71 -40.15 14.93
CA MET A 1 15.81 -39.10 14.39
C MET A 1 15.04 -38.34 15.48
N ARG A 2 14.36 -39.00 16.44
CA ARG A 2 13.59 -38.35 17.52
C ARG A 2 14.40 -37.44 18.47
N ALA A 3 15.65 -37.78 18.79
CA ALA A 3 16.52 -36.95 19.65
C ALA A 3 17.02 -35.67 18.96
N ARG A 4 17.28 -35.74 17.64
CA ARG A 4 17.68 -34.60 16.81
C ARG A 4 16.52 -33.62 16.62
N LEU A 5 15.29 -34.14 16.51
CA LEU A 5 14.07 -33.34 16.48
C LEU A 5 13.82 -32.63 17.82
N ARG A 6 14.03 -33.31 18.96
CA ARG A 6 13.91 -32.69 20.30
C ARG A 6 14.92 -31.56 20.54
N GLY A 7 16.16 -31.71 20.09
CA GLY A 7 17.20 -30.65 20.22
C GLY A 7 16.98 -29.45 19.29
N PHE A 8 16.30 -29.66 18.15
CA PHE A 8 15.84 -28.57 17.28
C PHE A 8 14.62 -27.87 17.88
N LEU A 9 13.62 -28.62 18.34
CA LEU A 9 12.41 -28.10 18.99
C LEU A 9 12.69 -27.38 20.32
N SER A 10 13.76 -27.72 21.05
CA SER A 10 14.16 -26.99 22.27
C SER A 10 14.80 -25.62 22.00
N ARG A 11 15.29 -25.39 20.77
CA ARG A 11 15.81 -24.08 20.33
C ARG A 11 14.73 -23.18 19.74
N VAL A 12 13.62 -23.77 19.31
CA VAL A 12 12.50 -23.06 18.71
C VAL A 12 11.49 -22.69 19.81
N ASP A 13 11.28 -21.39 20.00
CA ASP A 13 10.31 -20.91 20.98
C ASP A 13 8.89 -21.26 20.51
N ILE A 14 8.25 -22.21 21.19
CA ILE A 14 6.88 -22.66 20.86
C ILE A 14 5.90 -21.48 20.91
N GLY A 15 6.10 -20.53 21.84
CA GLY A 15 5.27 -19.34 21.91
C GLY A 15 5.41 -18.46 20.67
N LEU A 16 6.61 -18.38 20.10
CA LEU A 16 6.83 -17.67 18.84
C LEU A 16 6.14 -18.41 17.68
N LEU A 17 6.27 -19.73 17.59
CA LEU A 17 5.59 -20.50 16.54
C LEU A 17 4.08 -20.30 16.59
N ALA A 18 3.50 -20.30 17.79
CA ALA A 18 2.08 -20.03 17.99
C ALA A 18 1.71 -18.60 17.54
N ALA A 19 2.52 -17.60 17.87
CA ALA A 19 2.31 -16.22 17.41
C ALA A 19 2.41 -16.08 15.88
N VAL A 20 3.38 -16.75 15.24
CA VAL A 20 3.50 -16.76 13.79
C VAL A 20 2.32 -17.48 13.14
N ALA A 21 1.91 -18.64 13.67
CA ALA A 21 0.78 -19.40 13.16
C ALA A 21 -0.53 -18.60 13.29
N LEU A 22 -0.75 -17.93 14.42
CA LEU A 22 -1.88 -17.02 14.62
C LEU A 22 -1.85 -15.87 13.61
N GLY A 23 -0.71 -15.19 13.49
CA GLY A 23 -0.55 -14.06 12.58
C GLY A 23 -0.72 -14.46 11.11
N ALA A 24 -0.26 -15.65 10.73
CA ALA A 24 -0.49 -16.22 9.40
C ALA A 24 -1.97 -16.53 9.19
N TRP A 25 -2.60 -17.26 10.10
CA TRP A 25 -4.01 -17.62 9.98
C TRP A 25 -4.91 -16.38 9.82
N LEU A 26 -4.70 -15.34 10.63
CA LEU A 26 -5.48 -14.10 10.57
C LEU A 26 -5.30 -13.30 9.28
N ARG A 27 -4.12 -13.32 8.66
CA ARG A 27 -3.82 -12.58 7.42
C ARG A 27 -4.23 -13.36 6.18
N PHE A 28 -3.83 -14.63 6.12
CA PHE A 28 -4.08 -15.48 4.94
C PHE A 28 -5.56 -15.85 4.77
N SER A 29 -6.34 -15.91 5.86
CA SER A 29 -7.80 -16.10 5.78
C SER A 29 -8.54 -14.93 5.13
N ARG A 30 -7.86 -13.79 4.91
CA ARG A 30 -8.44 -12.54 4.42
C ARG A 30 -7.87 -12.07 3.08
N LEU A 31 -7.12 -12.94 2.39
CA LEU A 31 -6.50 -12.59 1.12
C LEU A 31 -7.55 -12.14 0.09
N GLY A 32 -7.38 -10.94 -0.43
CA GLY A 32 -8.26 -10.35 -1.43
C GLY A 32 -9.55 -9.72 -0.88
N ASP A 33 -9.78 -9.72 0.43
CA ASP A 33 -10.93 -9.08 1.07
C ASP A 33 -10.98 -7.57 0.80
N PHE A 34 -9.80 -6.94 0.80
CA PHE A 34 -9.63 -5.49 0.76
C PHE A 34 -8.82 -5.05 -0.46
N ASP A 35 -9.16 -5.61 -1.62
CA ASP A 35 -8.53 -5.28 -2.89
C ASP A 35 -8.83 -3.84 -3.33
N ASN A 36 -7.78 -3.04 -3.54
CA ASN A 36 -7.87 -1.76 -4.21
C ASN A 36 -7.67 -1.95 -5.72
N GLN A 37 -8.74 -1.76 -6.47
CA GLN A 37 -8.76 -1.96 -7.92
C GLN A 37 -7.75 -1.06 -8.66
N TYR A 38 -7.43 0.12 -8.12
CA TYR A 38 -6.45 1.02 -8.73
C TYR A 38 -5.05 0.39 -8.75
N TYR A 39 -4.58 -0.16 -7.62
CA TYR A 39 -3.27 -0.83 -7.58
C TYR A 39 -3.27 -2.19 -8.27
N THR A 40 -4.39 -2.91 -8.24
CA THR A 40 -4.53 -4.15 -9.01
C THR A 40 -4.44 -3.88 -10.51
N ALA A 41 -5.09 -2.82 -11.00
CA ALA A 41 -4.95 -2.39 -12.39
C ALA A 41 -3.50 -2.02 -12.74
N THR A 42 -2.78 -1.35 -11.83
CA THR A 42 -1.33 -1.09 -11.96
C THR A 42 -0.53 -2.37 -12.14
N VAL A 43 -0.66 -3.33 -11.24
CA VAL A 43 0.12 -4.58 -11.33
C VAL A 43 -0.23 -5.35 -12.62
N VAL A 44 -1.49 -5.38 -13.01
CA VAL A 44 -1.91 -6.03 -14.27
C VAL A 44 -1.36 -5.29 -15.50
N SER A 45 -1.35 -3.95 -15.49
CA SER A 45 -0.79 -3.15 -16.59
C SER A 45 0.73 -3.33 -16.70
N MET A 46 1.43 -3.38 -15.57
CA MET A 46 2.88 -3.61 -15.52
C MET A 46 3.29 -4.91 -16.21
N LEU A 47 2.46 -5.95 -16.13
CA LEU A 47 2.75 -7.24 -16.78
C LEU A 47 2.54 -7.23 -18.31
N LYS A 48 1.94 -6.17 -18.87
CA LYS A 48 1.69 -6.06 -20.31
C LYS A 48 2.83 -5.39 -21.09
N SER A 49 3.68 -4.60 -20.42
CA SER A 49 4.73 -3.82 -21.08
C SER A 49 5.92 -3.58 -20.14
N PRO A 50 7.18 -3.73 -20.61
CA PRO A 50 8.36 -3.36 -19.83
C PRO A 50 8.36 -1.89 -19.38
N ALA A 51 7.82 -0.99 -20.22
CA ALA A 51 7.69 0.42 -19.86
C ALA A 51 6.70 0.61 -18.71
N ASN A 52 5.54 -0.05 -18.78
CA ASN A 52 4.55 -0.01 -17.69
C ASN A 52 5.12 -0.61 -16.41
N PHE A 53 5.91 -1.69 -16.52
CA PHE A 53 6.62 -2.30 -15.41
C PHE A 53 7.61 -1.32 -14.76
N LEU A 54 8.42 -0.62 -15.55
CA LEU A 54 9.41 0.34 -15.05
C LEU A 54 8.77 1.55 -14.37
N PHE A 55 7.72 2.11 -14.97
CA PHE A 55 7.09 3.35 -14.50
C PHE A 55 5.89 3.13 -13.57
N ALA A 56 5.48 1.89 -13.32
CA ALA A 56 4.23 1.57 -12.60
C ALA A 56 3.01 2.31 -13.19
N SER A 57 2.85 2.21 -14.51
CA SER A 57 1.65 2.74 -15.19
C SER A 57 0.41 1.94 -14.80
N PHE A 58 -0.70 2.64 -14.50
CA PHE A 58 -1.93 1.98 -14.10
C PHE A 58 -2.80 1.51 -15.27
N ASP A 59 -2.61 2.10 -16.44
CA ASP A 59 -3.37 1.80 -17.66
C ASP A 59 -2.50 1.06 -18.68
N PRO A 60 -3.06 0.16 -19.51
CA PRO A 60 -2.29 -0.61 -20.49
C PRO A 60 -1.59 0.26 -21.54
N GLY A 61 -2.09 1.47 -21.80
CA GLY A 61 -1.54 2.40 -22.78
C GLY A 61 -0.30 3.14 -22.31
N GLY A 62 0.06 3.04 -21.02
CA GLY A 62 1.22 3.76 -20.48
C GLY A 62 0.94 5.26 -20.29
N ALA A 63 -0.32 5.67 -20.17
CA ALA A 63 -0.68 7.09 -20.14
C ALA A 63 -0.37 7.74 -18.80
N VAL A 64 -0.61 7.05 -17.68
CA VAL A 64 -0.45 7.63 -16.34
C VAL A 64 0.19 6.61 -15.39
N MET A 65 1.15 7.05 -14.59
CA MET A 65 1.71 6.26 -13.48
C MET A 65 1.00 6.50 -12.16
N VAL A 66 1.06 5.48 -11.32
CA VAL A 66 0.49 5.48 -9.98
C VAL A 66 1.14 6.55 -9.09
N ASP A 67 0.42 6.98 -8.05
CA ASP A 67 0.85 8.02 -7.10
C ASP A 67 2.01 7.60 -6.14
N LYS A 68 2.71 6.51 -6.47
CA LYS A 68 3.71 5.83 -5.64
C LYS A 68 4.84 5.27 -6.51
N PRO A 69 6.06 5.14 -5.96
CA PRO A 69 7.15 4.48 -6.68
C PRO A 69 6.94 2.95 -6.76
N PRO A 70 7.67 2.26 -7.65
CA PRO A 70 7.20 0.99 -8.21
C PRO A 70 7.54 -0.23 -7.37
N VAL A 71 8.40 -0.15 -6.35
CA VAL A 71 8.97 -1.34 -5.67
C VAL A 71 7.89 -2.23 -5.06
N SER A 72 6.86 -1.64 -4.44
CA SER A 72 5.71 -2.39 -3.94
C SER A 72 5.04 -3.21 -5.04
N PHE A 73 4.82 -2.59 -6.19
CA PHE A 73 4.12 -3.21 -7.30
C PHE A 73 5.00 -4.20 -8.06
N TRP A 74 6.31 -4.02 -8.10
CA TRP A 74 7.25 -5.03 -8.60
C TRP A 74 7.15 -6.32 -7.79
N VAL A 75 7.08 -6.21 -6.46
CA VAL A 75 6.92 -7.39 -5.59
C VAL A 75 5.54 -8.04 -5.80
N GLN A 76 4.49 -7.24 -5.98
CA GLN A 76 3.13 -7.75 -6.29
C GLN A 76 3.01 -8.37 -7.68
N ALA A 77 3.79 -7.92 -8.65
CA ALA A 77 3.80 -8.48 -10.00
C ALA A 77 4.30 -9.94 -10.04
N ILE A 78 5.13 -10.36 -9.08
CA ILE A 78 5.66 -11.73 -9.02
C ILE A 78 4.56 -12.78 -8.83
N PRO A 79 3.73 -12.77 -7.77
CA PRO A 79 2.66 -13.75 -7.64
C PRO A 79 1.61 -13.62 -8.75
N VAL A 80 1.35 -12.41 -9.25
CA VAL A 80 0.38 -12.21 -10.33
C VAL A 80 0.86 -12.79 -11.65
N SER A 81 2.17 -12.75 -11.94
CA SER A 81 2.73 -13.38 -13.14
C SER A 81 2.70 -14.91 -13.07
N ILE A 82 2.74 -15.48 -11.87
CA ILE A 82 2.71 -16.94 -11.64
C ILE A 82 1.27 -17.48 -11.64
N PHE A 83 0.37 -16.82 -10.91
CA PHE A 83 -0.99 -17.32 -10.64
C PHE A 83 -2.08 -16.64 -11.47
N GLY A 84 -1.72 -15.59 -12.22
CA GLY A 84 -2.65 -14.77 -12.99
C GLY A 84 -3.31 -13.64 -12.18
N PRO A 85 -3.98 -12.69 -12.86
CA PRO A 85 -4.68 -11.57 -12.23
C PRO A 85 -5.79 -12.03 -11.28
N SER A 86 -5.56 -11.90 -9.98
CA SER A 86 -6.56 -12.23 -8.95
C SER A 86 -6.32 -11.42 -7.68
N ARG A 87 -7.40 -11.13 -6.93
CA ARG A 87 -7.35 -10.32 -5.71
C ARG A 87 -6.42 -10.90 -4.63
N TRP A 88 -6.41 -12.23 -4.52
CA TRP A 88 -5.55 -12.93 -3.57
C TRP A 88 -4.09 -12.90 -4.00
N ALA A 89 -3.78 -13.04 -5.30
CA ALA A 89 -2.39 -13.02 -5.77
C ALA A 89 -1.74 -11.65 -5.56
N VAL A 90 -2.47 -10.56 -5.81
CA VAL A 90 -1.97 -9.19 -5.63
C VAL A 90 -1.73 -8.86 -4.15
N SER A 91 -2.60 -9.32 -3.25
CA SER A 91 -2.47 -9.08 -1.80
C SER A 91 -1.49 -10.03 -1.09
N LEU A 92 -1.11 -11.14 -1.72
CA LEU A 92 -0.24 -12.16 -1.14
C LEU A 92 1.06 -11.62 -0.53
N PRO A 93 1.82 -10.71 -1.17
CA PRO A 93 3.06 -10.21 -0.59
C PRO A 93 2.86 -9.42 0.69
N GLN A 94 1.73 -8.69 0.82
CA GLN A 94 1.42 -7.92 2.02
C GLN A 94 1.15 -8.86 3.20
N ALA A 95 0.40 -9.94 2.98
CA ALA A 95 0.14 -10.94 4.00
C ALA A 95 1.42 -11.64 4.44
N VAL A 96 2.28 -12.02 3.48
CA VAL A 96 3.61 -12.61 3.77
C VAL A 96 4.47 -11.63 4.58
N ALA A 97 4.56 -10.37 4.18
CA ALA A 97 5.32 -9.34 4.88
C ALA A 97 4.83 -9.16 6.32
N GLY A 98 3.52 -9.06 6.52
CA GLY A 98 2.91 -8.95 7.84
C GLY A 98 3.18 -10.17 8.74
N THR A 99 3.11 -11.39 8.18
CA THR A 99 3.43 -12.62 8.92
C THR A 99 4.92 -12.70 9.27
N LEU A 100 5.82 -12.33 8.36
CA LEU A 100 7.26 -12.32 8.61
C LEU A 100 7.69 -11.21 9.58
N ALA A 101 6.92 -10.13 9.71
CA ALA A 101 7.18 -9.08 10.69
C ALA A 101 7.13 -9.61 12.14
N VAL A 102 6.25 -10.58 12.43
CA VAL A 102 6.06 -11.17 13.77
C VAL A 102 7.37 -11.77 14.34
N PRO A 103 8.05 -12.72 13.68
CA PRO A 103 9.31 -13.25 14.18
C PRO A 103 10.45 -12.24 14.17
N ILE A 104 10.50 -11.30 13.21
CA ILE A 104 11.54 -10.27 13.19
C ILE A 104 11.41 -9.35 14.42
N LEU A 105 10.19 -8.94 14.78
CA LEU A 105 9.95 -8.14 15.97
C LEU A 105 10.39 -8.88 17.25
N TYR A 106 10.03 -10.16 17.37
CA TYR A 106 10.48 -11.00 18.47
C TYR A 106 12.02 -11.04 18.58
N LEU A 107 12.71 -11.27 17.46
CA LEU A 107 14.18 -11.35 17.41
C LEU A 107 14.86 -10.01 17.73
N ALA A 108 14.24 -8.89 17.32
CA ALA A 108 14.73 -7.55 17.62
C ALA A 108 14.64 -7.24 19.12
N MET A 109 13.52 -7.60 19.76
CA MET A 109 13.24 -7.27 21.16
C MET A 109 13.88 -8.21 22.17
N LYS A 110 13.96 -9.51 21.87
CA LYS A 110 14.42 -10.55 22.82
C LYS A 110 15.75 -10.24 23.50
N PRO A 111 16.80 -9.75 22.81
CA PRO A 111 18.09 -9.51 23.48
C PRO A 111 18.09 -8.32 24.45
N ALA A 112 17.15 -7.37 24.30
CA ALA A 112 17.08 -6.17 25.14
C ALA A 112 16.06 -6.32 26.28
N PHE A 113 14.92 -6.94 26.02
CA PHE A 113 13.78 -6.98 26.94
C PHE A 113 13.45 -8.39 27.46
N GLY A 114 14.23 -9.39 27.04
CA GLY A 114 14.00 -10.79 27.42
C GLY A 114 12.87 -11.46 26.63
N ARG A 115 12.65 -12.74 26.94
CA ARG A 115 11.73 -13.62 26.20
C ARG A 115 10.27 -13.19 26.32
N VAL A 116 9.80 -12.89 27.53
CA VAL A 116 8.38 -12.61 27.79
C VAL A 116 7.93 -11.35 27.05
N ALA A 117 8.67 -10.25 27.19
CA ALA A 117 8.36 -9.00 26.49
C ALA A 117 8.36 -9.17 24.96
N ALA A 118 9.31 -9.93 24.41
CA ALA A 118 9.38 -10.22 22.99
C ALA A 118 8.18 -11.06 22.51
N LEU A 119 7.72 -12.04 23.29
CA LEU A 119 6.52 -12.83 22.97
C LEU A 119 5.27 -11.96 23.00
N VAL A 120 5.10 -11.13 24.03
CA VAL A 120 3.96 -10.21 24.15
C VAL A 120 3.90 -9.28 22.94
N ALA A 121 5.02 -8.68 22.55
CA ALA A 121 5.09 -7.82 21.37
C ALA A 121 4.77 -8.57 20.06
N ALA A 122 5.29 -9.79 19.90
CA ALA A 122 5.02 -10.62 18.72
C ALA A 122 3.54 -11.02 18.63
N ILE A 123 2.92 -11.42 19.75
CA ILE A 123 1.49 -11.75 19.81
C ILE A 123 0.64 -10.50 19.55
N ALA A 124 1.01 -9.36 20.13
CA ALA A 124 0.32 -8.09 19.90
C ALA A 124 0.34 -7.72 18.40
N LEU A 125 1.49 -7.78 17.73
CA LEU A 125 1.58 -7.53 16.29
C LEU A 125 0.83 -8.58 15.46
N ALA A 126 0.87 -9.84 15.88
CA ALA A 126 0.19 -10.93 15.19
C ALA A 126 -1.34 -10.72 15.17
N ALA A 127 -1.92 -10.23 16.27
CA ALA A 127 -3.36 -10.20 16.50
C ALA A 127 -4.00 -8.80 16.43
N ILE A 128 -3.23 -7.70 16.46
CA ILE A 128 -3.82 -6.36 16.48
C ILE A 128 -4.64 -6.11 15.19
N PRO A 129 -5.95 -5.78 15.28
CA PRO A 129 -6.83 -5.73 14.11
C PRO A 129 -6.35 -4.78 13.02
N ALA A 130 -5.79 -3.63 13.41
CA ALA A 130 -5.26 -2.65 12.47
C ALA A 130 -4.15 -3.25 11.58
N SER A 131 -3.21 -4.00 12.15
CA SER A 131 -2.15 -4.65 11.37
C SER A 131 -2.72 -5.74 10.47
N VAL A 132 -3.62 -6.59 10.98
CA VAL A 132 -4.21 -7.67 10.19
C VAL A 132 -4.95 -7.13 8.96
N VAL A 133 -5.73 -6.06 9.12
CA VAL A 133 -6.47 -5.44 8.01
C VAL A 133 -5.53 -4.79 7.00
N ILE A 134 -4.50 -4.07 7.46
CA ILE A 134 -3.51 -3.44 6.57
C ILE A 134 -2.72 -4.52 5.80
N ASP A 135 -2.36 -5.63 6.44
CA ASP A 135 -1.61 -6.74 5.83
C ASP A 135 -2.45 -7.60 4.88
N SER A 136 -3.77 -7.43 4.88
CA SER A 136 -4.68 -8.15 3.97
C SER A 136 -5.06 -7.33 2.73
N ARG A 137 -4.54 -6.10 2.62
CA ARG A 137 -4.76 -5.18 1.50
C ARG A 137 -3.71 -5.37 0.40
N ASN A 138 -3.84 -4.63 -0.71
CA ASN A 138 -2.80 -4.51 -1.74
C ASN A 138 -2.12 -3.13 -1.79
N GLU A 139 -2.46 -2.21 -0.88
CA GLU A 139 -1.68 -1.00 -0.63
C GLU A 139 -0.23 -1.33 -0.23
N PRO A 140 0.76 -0.45 -0.51
CA PRO A 140 2.18 -0.67 -0.20
C PRO A 140 2.53 -0.70 1.31
N ASP A 141 1.56 -0.48 2.19
CA ASP A 141 1.76 -0.18 3.62
C ASP A 141 2.42 -1.31 4.41
N SER A 142 2.09 -2.57 4.15
CA SER A 142 2.65 -3.68 4.91
C SER A 142 4.08 -3.99 4.49
N LEU A 143 4.36 -3.98 3.18
CA LEU A 143 5.71 -4.11 2.66
C LEU A 143 6.61 -2.96 3.14
N LEU A 144 6.08 -1.73 3.19
CA LEU A 144 6.79 -0.60 3.78
C LEU A 144 7.12 -0.87 5.25
N SER A 145 6.11 -1.17 6.06
CA SER A 145 6.25 -1.41 7.50
C SER A 145 7.25 -2.53 7.79
N PHE A 146 7.18 -3.63 7.02
CA PHE A 146 8.13 -4.74 7.10
C PHE A 146 9.56 -4.33 6.73
N THR A 147 9.73 -3.57 5.65
CA THR A 147 11.05 -3.07 5.22
C THR A 147 11.65 -2.13 6.27
N LEU A 148 10.84 -1.26 6.88
CA LEU A 148 11.26 -0.38 7.97
C LEU A 148 11.61 -1.17 9.25
N LEU A 149 10.87 -2.23 9.57
CA LEU A 149 11.20 -3.13 10.68
C LEU A 149 12.53 -3.84 10.46
N LEU A 150 12.77 -4.37 9.25
CA LEU A 150 14.06 -4.95 8.88
C LEU A 150 15.20 -3.93 8.95
N SER A 151 14.95 -2.71 8.49
CA SER A 151 15.90 -1.60 8.58
C SER A 151 16.24 -1.28 10.04
N GLY A 152 15.23 -1.14 10.90
CA GLY A 152 15.38 -0.96 12.34
C GLY A 152 16.18 -2.10 12.99
N PHE A 153 15.90 -3.35 12.59
CA PHE A 153 16.68 -4.51 13.04
C PHE A 153 18.15 -4.43 12.60
N CYS A 154 18.42 -4.04 11.36
CA CYS A 154 19.79 -3.88 10.85
C CYS A 154 20.56 -2.79 11.61
N VAL A 155 19.96 -1.65 11.92
CA VAL A 155 20.67 -0.60 12.67
C VAL A 155 20.97 -1.02 14.11
N ILE A 156 20.08 -1.79 14.75
CA ILE A 156 20.33 -2.41 16.07
C ILE A 156 21.52 -3.38 15.99
N LEU A 157 21.56 -4.25 14.97
CA LEU A 157 22.67 -5.18 14.76
C LEU A 157 23.98 -4.45 14.48
N SER A 158 23.93 -3.37 13.70
CA SER A 158 25.09 -2.52 13.42
C SER A 158 25.67 -1.93 14.70
N ALA A 159 24.84 -1.31 15.56
CA ALA A 159 25.29 -0.70 16.81
C ALA A 159 25.90 -1.75 17.77
N ARG A 160 25.35 -2.97 17.82
CA ARG A 160 25.86 -4.05 18.68
C ARG A 160 27.15 -4.68 18.17
N THR A 161 27.21 -4.96 16.87
CA THR A 161 28.31 -5.75 16.27
C THR A 161 29.42 -4.90 15.65
N ARG A 162 29.17 -3.60 15.43
CA ARG A 162 30.07 -2.62 14.77
C ARG A 162 30.45 -2.99 13.34
N LYS A 163 29.72 -3.91 12.71
CA LYS A 163 29.94 -4.35 11.33
C LYS A 163 29.26 -3.38 10.37
N TRP A 164 30.04 -2.82 9.45
CA TRP A 164 29.57 -1.89 8.42
C TRP A 164 28.45 -2.47 7.55
N LEU A 165 28.48 -3.78 7.27
CA LEU A 165 27.46 -4.46 6.46
C LEU A 165 26.04 -4.17 6.95
N TRP A 166 25.79 -4.22 8.27
CA TRP A 166 24.46 -3.97 8.80
C TRP A 166 24.01 -2.52 8.65
N LEU A 167 24.94 -1.56 8.74
CA LEU A 167 24.63 -0.15 8.49
C LEU A 167 24.37 0.12 7.00
N ALA A 168 25.12 -0.53 6.11
CA ALA A 168 24.88 -0.46 4.68
C ALA A 168 23.53 -1.08 4.31
N LEU A 169 23.18 -2.24 4.89
CA LEU A 169 21.87 -2.87 4.71
C LEU A 169 20.73 -1.98 5.24
N PHE A 170 20.91 -1.35 6.40
CA PHE A 170 19.99 -0.33 6.91
C PHE A 170 19.76 0.79 5.86
N ALA A 171 20.84 1.34 5.31
CA ALA A 171 20.75 2.42 4.32
C ALA A 171 20.02 1.97 3.03
N VAL A 172 20.35 0.80 2.51
CA VAL A 172 19.70 0.22 1.32
C VAL A 172 18.22 -0.04 1.59
N LEU A 173 17.86 -0.62 2.73
CA LEU A 173 16.46 -0.88 3.10
C LEU A 173 15.67 0.41 3.28
N MET A 174 16.26 1.47 3.87
CA MET A 174 15.61 2.79 3.93
C MET A 174 15.39 3.39 2.54
N GLY A 175 16.35 3.23 1.63
CA GLY A 175 16.18 3.68 0.24
C GLY A 175 15.14 2.88 -0.54
N ALA A 176 15.08 1.57 -0.31
CA ALA A 176 14.01 0.72 -0.85
C ALA A 176 12.65 1.13 -0.27
N ALA A 177 12.56 1.45 1.02
CA ALA A 177 11.35 1.95 1.66
C ALA A 177 10.88 3.29 1.04
N PHE A 178 11.81 4.19 0.70
CA PHE A 178 11.46 5.40 -0.06
C PHE A 178 10.89 5.04 -1.45
N ASN A 179 11.44 4.05 -2.14
CA ASN A 179 10.87 3.57 -3.41
C ASN A 179 9.58 2.73 -3.24
N ILE A 180 9.11 2.51 -2.01
CA ILE A 180 7.79 1.94 -1.70
C ILE A 180 6.78 3.07 -1.43
N LYS A 181 7.15 4.09 -0.63
CA LYS A 181 6.20 5.12 -0.18
C LYS A 181 6.80 6.51 0.08
N MET A 182 7.81 6.91 -0.69
CA MET A 182 8.45 8.24 -0.69
C MET A 182 8.75 8.74 0.73
N LEU A 183 8.51 10.03 1.01
CA LEU A 183 8.89 10.69 2.26
C LEU A 183 8.20 10.11 3.51
N VAL A 184 7.07 9.43 3.36
CA VAL A 184 6.44 8.71 4.49
C VAL A 184 7.38 7.65 5.05
N ALA A 185 8.22 7.02 4.21
CA ALA A 185 9.21 6.06 4.65
C ALA A 185 10.30 6.67 5.55
N PHE A 186 10.51 7.99 5.51
CA PHE A 186 11.53 8.67 6.30
C PHE A 186 11.04 9.16 7.67
N VAL A 187 9.76 8.98 8.00
CA VAL A 187 9.23 9.31 9.34
C VAL A 187 10.08 8.71 10.49
N PRO A 188 10.46 7.41 10.48
CA PRO A 188 11.31 6.85 11.54
C PRO A 188 12.81 7.12 11.37
N LEU A 189 13.25 7.66 10.22
CA LEU A 189 14.67 7.82 9.90
C LEU A 189 15.44 8.65 10.94
N PRO A 190 14.94 9.80 11.44
CA PRO A 190 15.63 10.56 12.47
C PRO A 190 15.88 9.74 13.75
N ALA A 191 14.90 8.94 14.17
CA ALA A 191 15.03 8.08 15.35
C ALA A 191 16.08 6.97 15.14
N PHE A 192 16.14 6.38 13.95
CA PHE A 192 17.14 5.36 13.64
C PHE A 192 18.57 5.93 13.59
N LEU A 193 18.76 7.10 12.97
CA LEU A 193 20.06 7.76 12.92
C LEU A 193 20.51 8.20 14.33
N LEU A 194 19.60 8.76 15.12
CA LEU A 194 19.86 9.13 16.51
C LEU A 194 20.21 7.90 17.35
N TYR A 195 19.45 6.81 17.22
CA TYR A 195 19.76 5.55 17.88
C TYR A 195 21.17 5.08 17.55
N TYR A 196 21.57 5.08 16.27
CA TYR A 196 22.93 4.67 15.90
C TYR A 196 24.00 5.61 16.49
N ALA A 197 23.77 6.93 16.44
CA ALA A 197 24.69 7.92 16.97
C ALA A 197 24.91 7.75 18.48
N LEU A 198 23.87 7.41 19.24
CA LEU A 198 23.92 7.25 20.69
C LEU A 198 24.37 5.84 21.13
N ALA A 199 23.96 4.80 20.41
CA ALA A 199 24.23 3.41 20.80
C ALA A 199 25.60 2.92 20.31
N ASN A 200 26.18 3.54 19.29
CA ASN A 200 27.49 3.16 18.77
C ASN A 200 28.62 3.66 19.70
N LYS A 201 29.36 2.73 20.30
CA LYS A 201 30.49 3.03 21.21
C LYS A 201 31.82 3.34 20.49
N GLU A 202 31.76 3.72 19.22
CA GLU A 202 32.97 4.09 18.45
C GLU A 202 33.31 5.58 18.61
N ALA A 203 34.55 5.93 18.28
CA ALA A 203 34.99 7.32 18.26
C ALA A 203 34.09 8.17 17.33
N LEU A 204 33.80 9.41 17.76
CA LEU A 204 32.89 10.33 17.07
C LEU A 204 33.18 10.46 15.58
N ARG A 205 34.46 10.63 15.20
CA ARG A 205 34.90 10.73 13.80
C ARG A 205 34.44 9.52 12.98
N ARG A 206 34.59 8.30 13.51
CA ARG A 206 34.20 7.06 12.82
C ARG A 206 32.68 6.95 12.69
N THR A 207 31.95 7.32 13.74
CA THR A 207 30.48 7.36 13.73
C THR A 207 29.97 8.32 12.65
N VAL A 208 30.53 9.54 12.58
CA VAL A 208 30.16 10.55 11.58
C VAL A 208 30.48 10.07 10.16
N THR A 209 31.68 9.54 9.90
CA THR A 209 32.03 9.03 8.56
C THR A 209 31.11 7.89 8.12
N ARG A 210 30.78 6.95 9.02
CA ARG A 210 29.87 5.84 8.73
C ARG A 210 28.45 6.32 8.48
N LEU A 211 27.94 7.25 9.30
CA LEU A 211 26.63 7.84 9.08
C LEU A 211 26.56 8.59 7.76
N ALA A 212 27.59 9.37 7.42
CA ALA A 212 27.67 10.08 6.14
C ALA A 212 27.63 9.10 4.95
N ALA A 213 28.42 8.02 5.00
CA ALA A 213 28.40 7.00 3.97
C ALA A 213 27.04 6.28 3.89
N ALA A 214 26.39 6.00 5.03
CA ALA A 214 25.09 5.37 5.08
C ALA A 214 24.00 6.28 4.50
N VAL A 215 24.02 7.57 4.84
CA VAL A 215 23.12 8.58 4.26
C VAL A 215 23.34 8.70 2.76
N ALA A 216 24.58 8.68 2.28
CA ALA A 216 24.87 8.70 0.84
C ALA A 216 24.26 7.50 0.10
N ILE A 217 24.43 6.28 0.64
CA ILE A 217 23.81 5.06 0.09
C ILE A 217 22.29 5.18 0.10
N LEU A 218 21.71 5.60 1.23
CA LEU A 218 20.28 5.76 1.40
C LEU A 218 19.72 6.73 0.34
N LEU A 219 20.32 7.90 0.16
CA LEU A 219 19.87 8.90 -0.81
C LEU A 219 20.03 8.39 -2.25
N ALA A 220 21.16 7.76 -2.57
CA ALA A 220 21.40 7.19 -3.90
C ALA A 220 20.34 6.15 -4.27
N VAL A 221 20.02 5.23 -3.36
CA VAL A 221 18.96 4.23 -3.58
C VAL A 221 17.58 4.88 -3.59
N SER A 222 17.30 5.83 -2.69
CA SER A 222 15.99 6.51 -2.63
C SER A 222 15.66 7.22 -3.92
N PHE A 223 16.60 8.01 -4.44
CA PHE A 223 16.36 8.86 -5.60
C PHE A 223 16.61 8.15 -6.93
N SER A 224 17.03 6.88 -6.96
CA SER A 224 17.37 6.18 -8.20
C SER A 224 16.22 6.18 -9.21
N TRP A 225 15.01 5.82 -8.78
CA TRP A 225 13.85 5.80 -9.67
C TRP A 225 13.29 7.20 -9.92
N THR A 226 13.22 8.04 -8.89
CA THR A 226 12.74 9.43 -9.02
C THR A 226 13.57 10.23 -10.04
N VAL A 227 14.89 10.08 -10.00
CA VAL A 227 15.80 10.74 -10.96
C VAL A 227 15.64 10.13 -12.35
N LEU A 228 15.49 8.81 -12.47
CA LEU A 228 15.18 8.17 -13.76
C LEU A 228 13.91 8.78 -14.38
N VAL A 229 12.84 8.94 -13.61
CA VAL A 229 11.60 9.57 -14.07
C VAL A 229 11.82 11.04 -14.44
N ALA A 230 12.54 11.79 -13.60
CA ALA A 230 12.80 13.21 -13.84
C ALA A 230 13.63 13.46 -15.10
N LEU A 231 14.55 12.55 -15.43
CA LEU A 231 15.42 12.64 -16.60
C LEU A 231 14.79 12.06 -17.88
N THR A 232 13.74 11.26 -17.76
CA THR A 232 13.03 10.74 -18.94
C THR A 232 12.12 11.83 -19.52
N PRO A 233 12.25 12.17 -20.82
CA PRO A 233 11.44 13.20 -21.47
C PRO A 233 9.94 12.94 -21.31
N GLU A 234 9.13 14.00 -21.16
CA GLU A 234 7.70 13.87 -20.89
C GLU A 234 6.92 13.09 -21.95
N GLY A 235 7.36 13.11 -23.21
CA GLY A 235 6.76 12.34 -24.30
C GLY A 235 7.15 10.85 -24.32
N GLU A 236 8.10 10.43 -23.48
CA GLU A 236 8.64 9.06 -23.41
C GLU A 236 8.32 8.34 -22.10
N ARG A 237 7.53 8.97 -21.21
CA ARG A 237 7.08 8.38 -19.95
C ARG A 237 5.61 8.67 -19.68
N PRO A 238 4.94 7.85 -18.83
CA PRO A 238 3.60 8.17 -18.36
C PRO A 238 3.55 9.50 -17.59
N TYR A 239 2.37 10.11 -17.59
CA TYR A 239 2.07 11.27 -16.76
C TYR A 239 2.21 10.93 -15.27
N VAL A 240 2.84 11.81 -14.49
CA VAL A 240 2.98 11.64 -13.03
C VAL A 240 1.61 11.82 -12.36
N GLY A 241 0.96 10.70 -12.00
CA GLY A 241 -0.33 10.71 -11.32
C GLY A 241 -0.33 11.53 -10.02
N SER A 242 -1.50 12.04 -9.64
CA SER A 242 -1.71 12.89 -8.46
C SER A 242 -0.94 14.22 -8.46
N THR A 243 -0.45 14.66 -9.61
CA THR A 243 0.15 15.99 -9.82
C THR A 243 -0.63 16.78 -10.87
N ARG A 244 -0.43 18.10 -10.92
CA ARG A 244 -1.04 19.00 -11.93
C ARG A 244 -0.07 19.42 -13.03
N ASP A 245 1.21 19.16 -12.82
CA ASP A 245 2.36 19.70 -13.54
C ASP A 245 3.27 18.59 -14.10
N ASN A 246 2.81 17.34 -14.13
CA ASN A 246 3.59 16.19 -14.60
C ASN A 246 4.97 16.04 -13.92
N SER A 247 5.11 16.51 -12.67
CA SER A 247 6.40 16.61 -11.97
C SER A 247 6.55 15.55 -10.88
N ILE A 248 7.58 14.71 -11.00
CA ILE A 248 7.89 13.71 -9.98
C ILE A 248 8.32 14.34 -8.65
N TRP A 249 8.92 15.53 -8.69
CA TRP A 249 9.30 16.26 -7.49
C TRP A 249 8.08 16.80 -6.74
N THR A 250 7.07 17.24 -7.47
CA THR A 250 5.77 17.61 -6.89
C THR A 250 5.11 16.40 -6.23
N LEU A 251 5.18 15.22 -6.85
CA LEU A 251 4.68 13.98 -6.23
C LEU A 251 5.43 13.62 -4.94
N VAL A 252 6.77 13.73 -4.95
CA VAL A 252 7.63 13.39 -3.79
C VAL A 252 7.45 14.37 -2.64
N PHE A 253 7.69 15.66 -2.88
CA PHE A 253 7.82 16.64 -1.81
C PHE A 253 6.47 17.23 -1.40
N LYS A 254 5.52 17.41 -2.32
CA LYS A 254 4.23 18.01 -2.00
C LYS A 254 3.21 16.94 -1.64
N TYR A 255 2.78 16.13 -2.61
CA TYR A 255 1.67 15.19 -2.43
C TYR A 255 1.98 14.09 -1.40
N ASN A 256 3.14 13.43 -1.51
CA ASN A 256 3.57 12.40 -0.55
C ASN A 256 4.42 12.95 0.63
N GLY A 257 4.60 14.27 0.69
CA GLY A 257 5.38 14.95 1.72
C GLY A 257 4.54 15.97 2.48
N LEU A 258 4.72 17.25 2.16
CA LEU A 258 4.13 18.39 2.87
C LEU A 258 2.62 18.26 3.08
N ASP A 259 1.87 17.85 2.07
CA ASP A 259 0.40 17.74 2.16
C ASP A 259 -0.01 16.67 3.19
N ARG A 260 0.74 15.57 3.28
CA ARG A 260 0.51 14.52 4.27
C ARG A 260 0.84 15.01 5.68
N PHE A 261 2.00 15.63 5.89
CA PHE A 261 2.40 16.11 7.22
C PHE A 261 1.50 17.24 7.73
N THR A 262 1.15 18.19 6.87
CA THR A 262 0.23 19.28 7.23
C THR A 262 -1.18 18.78 7.50
N SER A 263 -1.64 17.73 6.83
CA SER A 263 -2.94 17.10 7.14
C SER A 263 -3.00 16.40 8.51
N PHE A 264 -1.85 15.99 9.08
CA PHE A 264 -1.78 15.44 10.44
C PHE A 264 -1.83 16.53 11.54
N ILE A 265 -1.38 17.74 11.23
CA ILE A 265 -1.18 18.85 12.19
C ILE A 265 -2.25 19.95 12.02
N GLY A 266 -2.87 20.05 10.84
CA GLY A 266 -3.85 21.08 10.50
C GLY A 266 -5.27 20.76 10.98
N PRO A 267 -6.18 21.76 10.97
CA PRO A 267 -7.58 21.56 11.32
C PRO A 267 -8.21 20.48 10.44
N ARG A 268 -8.73 19.41 11.05
CA ARG A 268 -9.55 18.43 10.31
C ARG A 268 -10.76 19.19 9.74
N PRO A 269 -11.05 19.12 8.44
CA PRO A 269 -12.27 19.71 7.91
C PRO A 269 -13.46 19.14 8.68
N GLY A 270 -14.22 20.01 9.34
CA GLY A 270 -15.43 19.61 10.05
C GLY A 270 -16.46 19.01 9.08
N PRO A 271 -17.46 18.27 9.57
CA PRO A 271 -18.43 17.54 8.74
C PRO A 271 -19.27 18.40 7.77
N GLY A 272 -19.12 19.73 7.79
CA GLY A 272 -19.86 20.67 6.93
C GLY A 272 -18.99 21.58 6.05
N GLY A 273 -17.67 21.38 6.02
CA GLY A 273 -16.81 22.09 5.07
C GLY A 273 -16.90 21.41 3.71
N ALA A 274 -17.45 22.09 2.71
CA ALA A 274 -17.56 21.59 1.34
C ALA A 274 -16.25 20.91 0.92
N ALA A 275 -16.31 19.58 0.79
CA ALA A 275 -15.24 18.81 0.19
C ALA A 275 -15.13 19.30 -1.26
N GLY A 276 -14.15 20.17 -1.54
CA GLY A 276 -13.58 20.21 -2.88
C GLY A 276 -13.17 18.78 -3.24
N PRO A 277 -13.43 18.30 -4.47
CA PRO A 277 -13.35 16.88 -4.79
C PRO A 277 -11.91 16.38 -4.63
N LEU A 278 -11.60 15.86 -3.44
CA LEU A 278 -10.46 15.02 -3.16
C LEU A 278 -10.90 13.59 -3.43
N GLY A 279 -10.50 13.06 -4.59
CA GLY A 279 -10.58 11.63 -4.87
C GLY A 279 -11.78 11.15 -5.68
N ALA A 280 -12.33 11.96 -6.60
CA ALA A 280 -13.09 11.37 -7.71
C ALA A 280 -12.12 10.60 -8.61
N GLN A 281 -12.04 9.29 -8.40
CA GLN A 281 -11.49 8.34 -9.38
C GLN A 281 -12.21 8.56 -10.72
N PRO A 282 -11.50 8.76 -11.84
CA PRO A 282 -12.16 8.80 -13.13
C PRO A 282 -12.51 7.36 -13.53
N GLY A 283 -13.74 6.95 -13.23
CA GLY A 283 -14.36 5.74 -13.74
C GLY A 283 -15.79 6.04 -14.19
N GLY A 284 -16.05 5.84 -15.48
CA GLY A 284 -17.41 5.63 -16.01
C GLY A 284 -18.11 6.86 -16.55
N HIS A 285 -18.25 6.91 -17.88
CA HIS A 285 -19.30 7.67 -18.55
C HIS A 285 -20.68 7.38 -17.96
N GLN A 286 -21.42 8.44 -17.62
CA GLN A 286 -22.87 8.49 -17.77
C GLN A 286 -23.30 9.95 -17.89
N GLY A 287 -23.83 10.31 -19.06
CA GLY A 287 -24.34 11.63 -19.36
C GLY A 287 -25.63 11.91 -18.61
N SER A 288 -25.76 13.12 -18.07
CA SER A 288 -27.05 13.78 -17.88
C SER A 288 -26.82 15.28 -17.78
N ALA A 289 -26.88 15.95 -18.93
CA ALA A 289 -26.94 17.39 -19.01
C ALA A 289 -28.36 17.84 -18.65
N LYS A 290 -28.56 18.37 -17.44
CA LYS A 290 -29.65 19.31 -17.15
C LYS A 290 -29.02 20.67 -16.89
N ARG A 291 -28.88 21.47 -17.95
CA ARG A 291 -28.59 22.90 -17.85
C ARG A 291 -29.86 23.66 -18.18
N SER A 292 -30.49 24.21 -17.16
CA SER A 292 -31.52 25.23 -17.28
C SER A 292 -30.88 26.51 -17.80
N HIS A 293 -31.07 26.83 -19.08
CA HIS A 293 -30.95 28.20 -19.56
C HIS A 293 -32.21 28.55 -20.33
N ARG A 294 -32.96 29.46 -19.71
CA ARG A 294 -34.04 30.26 -20.26
C ARG A 294 -33.51 31.05 -21.46
N LEU A 295 -33.88 30.66 -22.66
CA LEU A 295 -33.75 31.47 -23.87
C LEU A 295 -35.08 31.43 -24.63
N LYS A 296 -35.42 32.62 -25.15
CA LYS A 296 -36.72 33.05 -25.66
C LYS A 296 -37.17 32.22 -26.86
N GLU A 297 -38.45 31.86 -26.89
CA GLU A 297 -39.15 31.42 -28.12
C GLU A 297 -39.22 32.57 -29.13
N PRO A 298 -39.09 32.24 -30.43
CA PRO A 298 -40.02 32.79 -31.40
C PRO A 298 -40.90 31.69 -32.01
N MET A 299 -42.18 32.03 -32.03
CA MET A 299 -43.32 31.54 -32.81
C MET A 299 -42.98 30.89 -34.16
N GLU A 300 -43.67 29.78 -34.45
CA GLU A 300 -44.18 29.29 -35.75
C GLU A 300 -43.91 27.80 -36.04
N LEU A 301 -44.95 27.14 -36.57
CA LEU A 301 -45.06 25.75 -37.04
C LEU A 301 -45.47 24.66 -36.01
N ARG A 302 -46.68 24.83 -35.47
CA ARG A 302 -47.55 23.72 -35.03
C ARG A 302 -48.26 23.08 -36.24
N ARG A 303 -48.00 21.79 -36.48
CA ARG A 303 -48.76 20.73 -37.20
C ARG A 303 -47.67 19.75 -37.69
N ALA A 304 -47.68 18.46 -37.41
CA ALA A 304 -48.75 17.52 -37.19
C ALA A 304 -48.16 16.32 -36.44
N PHE A 305 -48.88 15.75 -35.47
CA PHE A 305 -48.81 14.32 -35.16
C PHE A 305 -49.98 14.00 -34.21
N TRP A 306 -51.09 13.58 -34.83
CA TRP A 306 -52.20 12.92 -34.18
C TRP A 306 -52.07 11.43 -34.52
N GLY A 307 -52.23 10.54 -33.54
CA GLY A 307 -52.76 9.21 -33.82
C GLY A 307 -52.02 8.02 -33.19
N SER A 308 -52.66 7.48 -32.15
CA SER A 308 -52.57 6.08 -31.65
C SER A 308 -51.27 5.73 -30.90
N SER A 309 -51.24 5.04 -29.75
CA SER A 309 -52.18 4.10 -29.13
C SER A 309 -51.91 4.06 -27.61
N ARG A 310 -52.94 3.89 -26.77
CA ARG A 310 -52.84 3.75 -25.30
C ARG A 310 -52.92 2.29 -24.85
N SER A 311 -52.29 2.03 -23.69
CA SER A 311 -52.60 1.06 -22.59
C SER A 311 -52.57 -0.44 -22.92
N VAL A 312 -51.73 -1.31 -22.34
CA VAL A 312 -51.44 -1.68 -20.92
C VAL A 312 -52.66 -2.24 -20.17
N TRP A 313 -52.68 -3.57 -19.94
CA TRP A 313 -52.88 -4.31 -18.66
C TRP A 313 -53.11 -5.82 -18.95
N PRO A 314 -52.56 -6.75 -18.14
CA PRO A 314 -53.33 -7.95 -17.81
C PRO A 314 -53.40 -8.22 -16.30
N ALA A 315 -54.60 -8.56 -15.84
CA ALA A 315 -54.93 -8.96 -14.48
C ALA A 315 -54.70 -10.46 -14.24
N ARG A 316 -54.49 -10.82 -12.97
CA ARG A 316 -54.12 -12.14 -12.46
C ARG A 316 -55.32 -13.10 -12.31
N ARG A 317 -55.04 -14.39 -12.58
CA ARG A 317 -55.40 -15.67 -11.91
C ARG A 317 -56.82 -15.86 -11.34
N GLY A 318 -57.43 -16.99 -11.73
CA GLY A 318 -58.44 -17.71 -10.96
C GLY A 318 -58.36 -19.22 -11.26
N GLY A 319 -57.85 -20.00 -10.32
CA GLY A 319 -57.84 -21.47 -10.31
C GLY A 319 -58.65 -21.96 -9.11
N SER A 320 -59.44 -23.00 -9.37
CA SER A 320 -60.49 -23.63 -8.56
C SER A 320 -59.99 -24.58 -7.46
N CYS A 321 -60.65 -24.59 -6.28
CA CYS A 321 -61.26 -25.78 -5.63
C CYS A 321 -61.85 -25.44 -4.23
N PRO A 322 -62.81 -26.23 -3.69
CA PRO A 322 -63.89 -25.72 -2.86
C PRO A 322 -63.90 -26.15 -1.37
N GLN A 323 -64.72 -25.39 -0.61
CA GLN A 323 -65.64 -25.74 0.50
C GLN A 323 -65.31 -26.84 1.54
N ARG A 324 -65.37 -26.44 2.81
CA ARG A 324 -66.19 -27.00 3.95
C ARG A 324 -65.93 -26.09 5.17
N SER A 325 -66.85 -25.21 5.59
CA SER A 325 -68.09 -25.39 6.38
C SER A 325 -67.89 -25.68 7.88
N SER A 326 -68.41 -24.76 8.69
CA SER A 326 -68.88 -24.89 10.09
C SER A 326 -67.77 -24.90 11.16
N CYS A 327 -67.77 -24.08 12.22
CA CYS A 327 -68.79 -23.29 12.91
C CYS A 327 -68.34 -21.84 13.17
#